data_AF-A0A9X0D8E5-F1
#
_entry.id   AF-A0A9X0D8E5-F1
#
_cell.length_a   1.000
_cell.length_b   1.000
_cell.length_c   1.000
_cell.angle_alpha   90.00
_cell.angle_beta   90.00
_cell.angle_gamma   90.00
#
_symmetry.space_group_name_H-M   'P 1'
#
loop_
_entity.id
_entity.type
_entity.pdbx_description
1 polymer ?
#
loop_
_entity_poly.entity_id
_entity_poly.type
_entity_poly.pdbx_seq_one_letter_code
_entity_poly.pdbx_strand_id
1 'polypeptide(L)'
;MKVSQPQAGSSTASESTLKKRSQVLEHLTESISAPTKSLEDIVCQEATTIRRNKKQFLESAAQSGLKITSSFTLKQISELKAHMPMEMLRMIKRSFKDALGYDIFGPERDIRNHLKSMEFAYECGNFESSTGKQVSFVRVANISDVITKSVTQLNESDHFVKKSNVPNNVLWVLLTGDKGGKSTKLMLQFLNCKEQHSVNTARLLAIFEGDKDNYECIEKVFGPVIDETKKVLSDMSELNLKVDLSNCSTSNKQPDVNIKGMQNWPTELQQVVGNLDNEHYSKRCLLCTKTNSSTCLSSHEECSISECWLSLGGDWEFIARLLGLTGPNGTFFCNFCHARIKDLEKGKPHTPWLLQNDSTVDPKKQFPVRSFESILSDNESFVKGGAVKSKANQFHNCECSPIFKQLDLSLSQCHACLYICLWVLESKH
;
A
#
# COMPACT_ATOMS: atom_id res chain seq x y z
N MET A 1 -57.97 -45.28 31.29
CA MET A 1 -56.54 -45.56 31.53
C MET A 1 -55.74 -44.87 30.43
N LYS A 2 -54.85 -43.91 30.77
CA LYS A 2 -53.95 -43.30 29.78
C LYS A 2 -52.79 -44.25 29.51
N VAL A 3 -52.73 -44.80 28.31
CA VAL A 3 -51.62 -45.63 27.85
C VAL A 3 -50.41 -44.72 27.61
N SER A 4 -49.29 -44.98 28.28
CA SER A 4 -48.03 -44.27 28.09
C SER A 4 -47.49 -44.53 26.68
N GLN A 5 -47.09 -43.48 25.98
CA GLN A 5 -46.45 -43.63 24.67
C GLN A 5 -45.08 -44.31 24.81
N PRO A 6 -44.71 -45.20 23.87
CA PRO A 6 -43.39 -45.83 23.85
C PRO A 6 -42.31 -44.78 23.66
N GLN A 7 -41.26 -44.82 24.49
CA GLN A 7 -40.14 -43.90 24.38
C GLN A 7 -39.29 -44.24 23.16
N ALA A 8 -39.06 -43.27 22.28
CA ALA A 8 -38.09 -43.39 21.20
C ALA A 8 -36.66 -43.48 21.76
N GLY A 9 -35.85 -44.38 21.17
CA GLY A 9 -34.43 -44.51 21.50
C GLY A 9 -33.65 -43.21 21.20
N SER A 10 -32.53 -43.00 21.89
CA SER A 10 -31.74 -41.76 21.74
C SER A 10 -31.19 -41.56 20.33
N SER A 11 -30.98 -42.63 19.56
CA SER A 11 -30.55 -42.55 18.15
C SER A 11 -31.60 -41.95 17.21
N THR A 12 -32.87 -41.90 17.62
CA THR A 12 -34.00 -41.42 16.80
C THR A 12 -34.78 -40.30 17.48
N ALA A 13 -34.28 -39.76 18.59
CA ALA A 13 -34.94 -38.72 19.36
C ALA A 13 -34.64 -37.33 18.81
N SER A 14 -35.60 -36.41 18.93
CA SER A 14 -35.41 -35.00 18.57
C SER A 14 -34.37 -34.33 19.48
N GLU A 15 -33.71 -33.29 18.96
CA GLU A 15 -32.66 -32.54 19.67
C GLU A 15 -33.15 -31.97 21.02
N SER A 16 -34.42 -31.54 21.10
CA SER A 16 -35.05 -31.07 22.34
C SER A 16 -35.24 -32.18 23.37
N THR A 17 -35.54 -33.41 22.92
CA THR A 17 -35.67 -34.59 23.79
C THR A 17 -34.32 -35.07 24.28
N LEU A 18 -33.31 -35.05 23.41
CA LEU A 18 -31.92 -35.35 23.77
C LEU A 18 -31.37 -34.35 24.79
N LYS A 19 -31.69 -33.06 24.64
CA LYS A 19 -31.31 -32.02 25.59
C LYS A 19 -31.90 -32.26 26.98
N LYS A 20 -33.19 -32.59 27.08
CA LYS A 20 -33.85 -32.92 28.35
C LYS A 20 -33.25 -34.18 29.00
N ARG A 21 -32.97 -35.21 28.21
CA ARG A 21 -32.33 -36.45 28.70
C ARG A 21 -30.90 -36.20 29.17
N SER A 22 -30.14 -35.39 28.46
CA SER A 22 -28.77 -34.99 28.84
C SER A 22 -28.75 -34.19 30.13
N GLN A 23 -29.72 -33.30 30.37
CA GLN A 23 -29.83 -32.53 31.61
C GLN A 23 -30.04 -33.42 32.84
N VAL A 24 -30.81 -34.50 32.70
CA VAL A 24 -30.99 -35.49 33.79
C VAL A 24 -29.69 -36.24 34.09
N LEU A 25 -28.95 -36.62 33.04
CA LEU A 25 -27.64 -37.26 33.21
C LEU A 25 -26.60 -36.32 33.83
N GLU A 26 -26.60 -35.04 33.45
CA GLU A 26 -25.72 -34.02 34.04
C GLU A 26 -26.00 -33.86 35.54
N HIS A 27 -27.27 -33.73 35.93
CA HIS A 27 -27.65 -33.65 37.34
C HIS A 27 -27.23 -34.90 38.11
N LEU A 28 -27.30 -36.09 37.48
CA LEU A 28 -26.80 -37.34 38.06
C LEU A 28 -25.26 -37.36 38.17
N THR A 29 -24.56 -36.84 37.16
CA THR A 29 -23.10 -36.85 37.08
C THR A 29 -22.47 -35.85 38.03
N GLU A 30 -23.11 -34.70 38.24
CA GLU A 30 -22.75 -33.70 39.26
C GLU A 30 -22.93 -34.28 40.66
N SER A 31 -24.00 -35.04 40.89
CA SER A 31 -24.30 -35.65 42.20
C SER A 31 -23.53 -36.95 42.50
N ILE A 32 -22.93 -37.62 41.51
CA ILE A 32 -22.17 -38.88 41.67
C ILE A 32 -20.64 -38.67 41.72
N SER A 33 -20.16 -37.42 41.70
CA SER A 33 -18.72 -37.10 41.66
C SER A 33 -17.90 -37.69 42.83
N ALA A 34 -17.36 -38.89 42.64
CA ALA A 34 -16.38 -39.61 43.47
C ALA A 34 -15.24 -40.17 42.57
N PRO A 35 -14.06 -40.52 43.12
CA PRO A 35 -12.73 -40.15 42.58
C PRO A 35 -12.13 -41.06 41.49
N THR A 36 -12.92 -41.78 40.70
CA THR A 36 -12.38 -42.70 39.67
C THR A 36 -13.04 -42.48 38.31
N LYS A 37 -12.91 -41.25 37.77
CA LYS A 37 -13.11 -41.04 36.34
C LYS A 37 -11.78 -41.29 35.64
N SER A 38 -11.82 -42.03 34.53
CA SER A 38 -10.65 -42.15 33.67
C SER A 38 -10.27 -40.75 33.15
N LEU A 39 -8.98 -40.53 32.87
CA LEU A 39 -8.51 -39.24 32.34
C LEU A 39 -9.28 -38.86 31.06
N GLU A 40 -9.63 -39.86 30.25
CA GLU A 40 -10.38 -39.71 29.00
C GLU A 40 -11.82 -39.24 29.25
N ASP A 41 -12.50 -39.76 30.27
CA ASP A 41 -13.86 -39.35 30.63
C ASP A 41 -13.89 -37.90 31.15
N ILE A 42 -12.89 -37.51 31.94
CA ILE A 42 -12.73 -36.13 32.42
C ILE A 42 -12.54 -35.20 31.23
N VAL A 43 -11.57 -35.50 30.35
CA VAL A 43 -11.27 -34.71 29.16
C VAL A 43 -12.49 -34.61 28.23
N CYS A 44 -13.23 -35.69 28.04
CA CYS A 44 -14.42 -35.69 27.19
C CYS A 44 -15.57 -34.87 27.82
N GLN A 45 -15.75 -34.95 29.15
CA GLN A 45 -16.73 -34.15 29.87
C GLN A 45 -16.39 -32.65 29.82
N GLU A 46 -15.13 -32.29 30.06
CA GLU A 46 -14.64 -30.91 29.99
C GLU A 46 -14.73 -30.35 28.58
N ALA A 47 -14.36 -31.11 27.55
CA ALA A 47 -14.52 -30.71 26.15
C ALA A 47 -16.00 -30.45 25.80
N THR A 48 -16.92 -31.24 26.35
CA THR A 48 -18.37 -31.06 26.14
C THR A 48 -18.88 -29.80 26.84
N THR A 49 -18.42 -29.52 28.06
CA THR A 49 -18.74 -28.31 28.81
C THR A 49 -18.18 -27.05 28.12
N ILE A 50 -16.95 -27.09 27.63
CA ILE A 50 -16.33 -26.01 26.85
C ILE A 50 -17.12 -25.74 25.57
N ARG A 51 -17.56 -26.79 24.85
CA ARG A 51 -18.41 -26.63 23.66
C ARG A 51 -19.75 -25.97 23.98
N ARG A 52 -20.40 -26.33 25.09
CA ARG A 52 -21.70 -25.78 25.50
C ARG A 52 -21.61 -24.34 26.04
N ASN A 53 -20.54 -24.02 26.76
CA ASN A 53 -20.32 -22.71 27.40
C ASN A 53 -19.20 -21.90 26.74
N LYS A 54 -19.05 -22.04 25.41
CA LYS A 54 -17.95 -21.46 24.62
C LYS A 54 -17.69 -19.98 24.95
N LYS A 55 -18.74 -19.17 25.03
CA LYS A 55 -18.63 -17.72 25.32
C LYS A 55 -17.96 -17.45 26.67
N GLN A 56 -18.44 -18.13 27.71
CA GLN A 56 -17.96 -17.98 29.08
C GLN A 56 -16.52 -18.48 29.25
N PHE A 57 -16.17 -19.55 28.54
CA PHE A 57 -14.80 -20.07 28.48
C PHE A 57 -13.83 -19.10 27.79
N LEU A 58 -14.24 -18.52 26.65
CA LEU A 58 -13.43 -17.52 25.95
C LEU A 58 -13.22 -16.24 26.79
N GLU A 59 -14.25 -15.78 27.49
CA GLU A 59 -14.16 -14.65 28.42
C GLU A 59 -13.19 -14.95 29.58
N SER A 60 -13.27 -16.16 30.17
CA SER A 60 -12.39 -16.60 31.26
C SER A 60 -10.93 -16.78 30.80
N ALA A 61 -10.72 -17.31 29.60
CA ALA A 61 -9.39 -17.44 29.00
C ALA A 61 -8.76 -16.07 28.70
N ALA A 62 -9.55 -15.13 28.17
CA ALA A 62 -9.10 -13.76 27.91
C ALA A 62 -8.71 -13.03 29.21
N GLN A 63 -9.49 -13.20 30.29
CA GLN A 63 -9.16 -12.67 31.63
C GLN A 63 -7.88 -13.29 32.20
N SER A 64 -7.56 -14.53 31.81
CA SER A 64 -6.33 -15.24 32.22
C SER A 64 -5.12 -14.93 31.32
N GLY A 65 -5.26 -14.01 30.35
CA GLY A 65 -4.20 -13.65 29.40
C GLY A 65 -3.97 -14.67 28.28
N LEU A 66 -4.78 -15.72 28.17
CA LEU A 66 -4.73 -16.71 27.10
C LEU A 66 -5.51 -16.21 25.87
N LYS A 67 -4.79 -15.88 24.79
CA LYS A 67 -5.40 -15.59 23.48
C LYS A 67 -5.81 -16.88 22.78
N ILE A 68 -7.04 -17.32 23.01
CA ILE A 68 -7.63 -18.44 22.27
C ILE A 68 -8.33 -17.89 21.02
N THR A 69 -7.75 -18.14 19.84
CA THR A 69 -8.38 -17.78 18.56
C THR A 69 -9.62 -18.64 18.34
N SER A 70 -10.81 -18.11 18.65
CA SER A 70 -12.08 -18.82 18.51
C SER A 70 -12.60 -18.92 17.08
N SER A 71 -12.10 -18.03 16.22
CA SER A 71 -12.38 -17.90 14.79
C SER A 71 -11.38 -16.93 14.16
N PHE A 72 -11.00 -17.15 12.92
CA PHE A 72 -10.32 -16.16 12.11
C PHE A 72 -11.29 -15.03 11.75
N THR A 73 -10.79 -13.80 11.72
CA THR A 73 -11.55 -12.66 11.19
C THR A 73 -11.63 -12.76 9.67
N LEU A 74 -12.65 -12.15 9.05
CA LEU A 74 -12.76 -12.11 7.57
C LEU A 74 -11.50 -11.51 6.92
N LYS A 75 -10.83 -10.58 7.61
CA LYS A 75 -9.52 -10.00 7.25
C LYS A 75 -8.41 -11.06 7.18
N GLN A 76 -8.23 -11.85 8.23
CA GLN A 76 -7.20 -12.91 8.23
C GLN A 76 -7.44 -13.93 7.11
N ILE A 77 -8.71 -14.15 6.76
CA ILE A 77 -9.11 -15.07 5.69
C ILE A 77 -8.87 -14.44 4.31
N SER A 78 -9.09 -13.14 4.13
CA SER A 78 -8.81 -12.45 2.87
C SER A 78 -7.31 -12.38 2.59
N GLU A 79 -6.48 -12.15 3.61
CA GLU A 79 -5.01 -12.25 3.53
C GLU A 79 -4.56 -13.66 3.11
N LEU A 80 -5.11 -14.72 3.73
CA LEU A 80 -4.83 -16.10 3.32
C LEU A 80 -5.25 -16.35 1.85
N LYS A 81 -6.44 -15.89 1.44
CA LYS A 81 -6.96 -16.04 0.07
C LYS A 81 -6.12 -15.34 -0.99
N ALA A 82 -5.37 -14.28 -0.64
CA ALA A 82 -4.45 -13.64 -1.57
C ALA A 82 -3.37 -14.62 -2.08
N HIS A 83 -3.06 -15.65 -1.30
CA HIS A 83 -2.02 -16.64 -1.59
C HIS A 83 -2.57 -18.03 -1.92
N MET A 84 -3.89 -18.24 -1.84
CA MET A 84 -4.50 -19.55 -2.06
C MET A 84 -5.82 -19.49 -2.84
N PRO A 85 -6.05 -20.41 -3.80
CA PRO A 85 -7.35 -20.54 -4.46
C PRO A 85 -8.48 -20.87 -3.47
N MET A 86 -9.72 -20.51 -3.82
CA MET A 86 -10.89 -20.78 -2.97
C MET A 86 -11.08 -22.27 -2.68
N GLU A 87 -10.71 -23.13 -3.62
CA GLU A 87 -10.77 -24.58 -3.51
C GLU A 87 -9.87 -25.07 -2.37
N MET A 88 -8.66 -24.50 -2.27
CA MET A 88 -7.74 -24.82 -1.19
C MET A 88 -8.25 -24.27 0.15
N LEU A 89 -8.85 -23.07 0.18
CA LEU A 89 -9.47 -22.54 1.40
C LEU A 89 -10.63 -23.42 1.88
N ARG A 90 -11.47 -23.92 0.96
CA ARG A 90 -12.53 -24.89 1.29
C ARG A 90 -11.97 -26.18 1.87
N MET A 91 -10.87 -26.69 1.31
CA MET A 91 -10.21 -27.90 1.81
C MET A 91 -9.65 -27.70 3.22
N ILE A 92 -8.93 -26.60 3.47
CA ILE A 92 -8.40 -26.27 4.80
C ILE A 92 -9.57 -26.11 5.78
N LYS A 93 -10.60 -25.35 5.41
CA LYS A 93 -11.78 -25.15 6.24
C LYS A 93 -12.45 -26.47 6.62
N ARG A 94 -12.63 -27.40 5.68
CA ARG A 94 -13.18 -28.75 5.97
C ARG A 94 -12.28 -29.50 6.94
N SER A 95 -10.98 -29.56 6.66
CA SER A 95 -10.00 -30.27 7.49
C SER A 95 -10.00 -29.77 8.94
N PHE A 96 -10.02 -28.45 9.14
CA PHE A 96 -10.11 -27.86 10.49
C PHE A 96 -11.46 -28.10 11.15
N LYS A 97 -12.55 -28.03 10.40
CA LYS A 97 -13.89 -28.33 10.93
C LYS A 97 -14.00 -29.78 11.38
N ASP A 98 -13.43 -30.71 10.62
CA ASP A 98 -13.44 -32.14 10.93
C ASP A 98 -12.55 -32.44 12.14
N ALA A 99 -11.39 -31.79 12.24
CA ALA A 99 -10.46 -31.97 13.37
C ALA A 99 -10.95 -31.30 14.68
N LEU A 100 -11.48 -30.07 14.61
CA LEU A 100 -11.86 -29.28 15.79
C LEU A 100 -13.34 -29.47 16.18
N GLY A 101 -14.18 -29.91 15.24
CA GLY A 101 -15.62 -30.02 15.42
C GLY A 101 -16.38 -28.69 15.37
N TYR A 102 -15.73 -27.59 14.96
CA TYR A 102 -16.37 -26.28 14.78
C TYR A 102 -15.73 -25.46 13.65
N ASP A 103 -16.49 -24.52 13.10
CA ASP A 103 -16.06 -23.68 11.98
C ASP A 103 -15.26 -22.47 12.49
N ILE A 104 -13.93 -22.51 12.30
CA ILE A 104 -13.03 -21.40 12.66
C ILE A 104 -12.96 -20.32 11.58
N PHE A 105 -13.41 -20.60 10.35
CA PHE A 105 -13.32 -19.65 9.24
C PHE A 105 -14.62 -18.87 9.01
N GLY A 106 -15.71 -19.27 9.65
CA GLY A 106 -17.02 -18.64 9.47
C GLY A 106 -17.61 -18.86 8.05
N PRO A 107 -18.83 -18.37 7.77
CA PRO A 107 -19.57 -18.76 6.56
C PRO A 107 -18.86 -18.36 5.25
N GLU A 108 -18.84 -19.26 4.25
CA GLU A 108 -18.23 -18.98 2.93
C GLU A 108 -18.92 -17.82 2.18
N ARG A 109 -20.22 -17.63 2.45
CA ARG A 109 -20.99 -16.50 1.91
C ARG A 109 -20.39 -15.17 2.38
N ASP A 110 -20.04 -15.06 3.65
CA ASP A 110 -19.54 -13.82 4.25
C ASP A 110 -18.13 -13.54 3.72
N ILE A 111 -17.29 -14.58 3.60
CA ILE A 111 -15.97 -14.48 2.95
C ILE A 111 -16.11 -13.98 1.51
N ARG A 112 -17.00 -14.58 0.71
CA ARG A 112 -17.22 -14.16 -0.68
C ARG A 112 -17.78 -12.74 -0.78
N ASN A 113 -18.71 -12.37 0.09
CA ASN A 113 -19.28 -11.02 0.10
C ASN A 113 -18.21 -9.98 0.48
N HIS A 114 -17.38 -10.28 1.48
CA HIS A 114 -16.27 -9.43 1.88
C HIS A 114 -15.26 -9.27 0.73
N LEU A 115 -14.84 -10.37 0.09
CA LEU A 115 -13.92 -10.31 -1.06
C LEU A 115 -14.50 -9.49 -2.22
N LYS A 116 -15.79 -9.69 -2.55
CA LYS A 116 -16.48 -8.88 -3.57
C LYS A 116 -16.55 -7.41 -3.20
N SER A 117 -16.74 -7.09 -1.91
CA SER A 117 -16.77 -5.70 -1.45
C SER A 117 -15.42 -5.00 -1.60
N MET A 118 -14.32 -5.76 -1.69
CA MET A 118 -12.96 -5.25 -1.89
C MET A 118 -12.56 -5.16 -3.37
N GLU A 119 -13.35 -5.71 -4.28
CA GLU A 119 -13.05 -5.65 -5.71
C GLU A 119 -13.29 -4.24 -6.25
N PHE A 120 -12.39 -3.81 -7.13
CA PHE A 120 -12.54 -2.57 -7.90
C PHE A 120 -13.21 -2.87 -9.24
N ALA A 121 -14.04 -1.95 -9.69
CA ALA A 121 -14.58 -2.00 -11.04
C ALA A 121 -13.50 -1.53 -12.03
N TYR A 122 -13.31 -2.31 -13.10
CA TYR A 122 -12.42 -1.97 -14.20
C TYR A 122 -13.21 -1.91 -15.51
N GLU A 123 -12.87 -0.94 -16.35
CA GLU A 123 -13.23 -0.94 -17.75
C GLU A 123 -12.09 -1.49 -18.60
N CYS A 124 -12.46 -2.18 -19.68
CA CYS A 124 -11.53 -2.78 -20.62
C CYS A 124 -11.79 -2.20 -22.01
N GLY A 125 -10.74 -2.00 -22.79
CA GLY A 125 -10.90 -1.48 -24.14
C GLY A 125 -9.71 -1.78 -25.03
N ASN A 126 -9.87 -1.47 -26.30
CA ASN A 126 -8.90 -1.74 -27.35
C ASN A 126 -8.84 -0.53 -28.30
N PHE A 127 -7.66 -0.20 -28.81
CA PHE A 127 -7.49 0.76 -29.90
C PHE A 127 -6.24 0.46 -30.72
N GLU A 128 -6.15 1.00 -31.93
CA GLU A 128 -4.95 0.94 -32.76
C GLU A 128 -4.11 2.20 -32.50
N SER A 129 -2.82 2.00 -32.20
CA SER A 129 -1.85 3.09 -32.00
C SER A 129 -1.39 3.69 -33.34
N SER A 130 -0.76 4.87 -33.30
CA SER A 130 -0.11 5.50 -34.46
C SER A 130 0.90 4.63 -35.21
N THR A 131 1.43 3.56 -34.59
CA THR A 131 2.33 2.61 -35.25
C THR A 131 1.61 1.43 -35.90
N GLY A 132 0.27 1.42 -35.89
CA GLY A 132 -0.57 0.34 -36.42
C GLY A 132 -0.67 -0.87 -35.50
N LYS A 133 -0.16 -0.79 -34.26
CA LYS A 133 -0.26 -1.88 -33.29
C LYS A 133 -1.56 -1.80 -32.51
N GLN A 134 -2.21 -2.95 -32.36
CA GLN A 134 -3.33 -3.11 -31.45
C GLN A 134 -2.86 -2.97 -29.99
N VAL A 135 -3.52 -2.09 -29.26
CA VAL A 135 -3.33 -1.87 -27.82
C VAL A 135 -4.58 -2.33 -27.10
N SER A 136 -4.39 -3.16 -26.09
CA SER A 136 -5.44 -3.60 -25.17
C SER A 136 -5.17 -3.00 -23.81
N PHE A 137 -6.20 -2.47 -23.16
CA PHE A 137 -6.06 -1.83 -21.86
C PHE A 137 -7.15 -2.25 -20.88
N VAL A 138 -6.80 -2.14 -19.60
CA VAL A 138 -7.69 -2.26 -18.46
C VAL A 138 -7.40 -1.08 -17.54
N ARG A 139 -8.43 -0.38 -17.08
CA ARG A 139 -8.27 0.70 -16.10
C ARG A 139 -9.46 0.79 -15.16
N VAL A 140 -9.23 1.31 -13.96
CA VAL A 140 -10.28 1.47 -12.95
C VAL A 140 -11.37 2.41 -13.44
N ALA A 141 -12.62 2.08 -13.11
CA ALA A 141 -13.80 2.83 -13.51
C ALA A 141 -14.21 3.92 -12.50
N ASN A 142 -13.67 3.88 -11.28
CA ASN A 142 -13.99 4.83 -10.21
C ASN A 142 -12.81 4.98 -9.25
N ILE A 143 -12.13 6.12 -9.28
CA ILE A 143 -10.97 6.37 -8.44
C ILE A 143 -11.34 6.61 -6.97
N SER A 144 -12.47 7.27 -6.70
CA SER A 144 -12.95 7.49 -5.33
C SER A 144 -13.16 6.15 -4.60
N ASP A 145 -13.75 5.17 -5.29
CA ASP A 145 -13.95 3.82 -4.75
C ASP A 145 -12.61 3.12 -4.46
N VAL A 146 -11.62 3.26 -5.35
CA VAL A 146 -10.27 2.72 -5.14
C VAL A 146 -9.64 3.33 -3.88
N ILE A 147 -9.69 4.64 -3.72
CA ILE A 147 -9.09 5.33 -2.58
C ILE A 147 -9.80 4.95 -1.28
N THR A 148 -11.14 5.09 -1.23
CA THR A 148 -11.92 4.81 -0.01
C THR A 148 -11.77 3.37 0.43
N LYS A 149 -11.95 2.40 -0.46
CA LYS A 149 -11.79 0.98 -0.10
C LYS A 149 -10.36 0.65 0.32
N SER A 150 -9.35 1.23 -0.34
CA SER A 150 -7.95 0.97 0.00
C SER A 150 -7.57 1.56 1.35
N VAL A 151 -8.03 2.77 1.67
CA VAL A 151 -7.81 3.39 2.98
C VAL A 151 -8.52 2.59 4.07
N THR A 152 -9.79 2.22 3.87
CA THR A 152 -10.51 1.34 4.80
C THR A 152 -9.77 0.03 5.01
N GLN A 153 -9.35 -0.64 3.94
CA GLN A 153 -8.62 -1.91 4.03
C GLN A 153 -7.29 -1.77 4.76
N LEU A 154 -6.48 -0.76 4.44
CA LEU A 154 -5.18 -0.54 5.07
C LEU A 154 -5.32 -0.15 6.54
N ASN A 155 -6.39 0.59 6.87
CA ASN A 155 -6.73 0.96 8.24
C ASN A 155 -7.18 -0.27 9.06
N GLU A 156 -8.15 -1.02 8.55
CA GLU A 156 -8.56 -2.32 9.13
C GLU A 156 -7.38 -3.27 9.26
N SER A 157 -6.38 -3.14 8.38
CA SER A 157 -5.19 -3.96 8.36
C SER A 157 -4.07 -3.51 9.29
N ASP A 158 -4.27 -2.44 10.08
CA ASP A 158 -3.24 -1.83 10.94
C ASP A 158 -1.94 -1.50 10.18
N HIS A 159 -2.05 -1.20 8.88
CA HIS A 159 -0.90 -0.87 8.04
C HIS A 159 -0.53 0.61 8.15
N PHE A 160 -1.50 1.49 8.40
CA PHE A 160 -1.25 2.91 8.60
C PHE A 160 -0.46 3.18 9.87
N VAL A 161 0.48 4.11 9.78
CA VAL A 161 1.28 4.60 10.91
C VAL A 161 1.51 6.09 10.79
N LYS A 162 1.64 6.72 11.96
CA LYS A 162 2.08 8.11 12.05
C LYS A 162 3.52 8.23 11.54
N LYS A 163 3.75 9.18 10.64
CA LYS A 163 5.09 9.55 10.15
C LYS A 163 5.47 10.88 10.78
N SER A 164 6.71 11.01 11.27
CA SER A 164 7.17 12.22 11.96
C SER A 164 7.20 13.47 11.07
N ASN A 165 7.34 13.28 9.76
CA ASN A 165 7.45 14.33 8.74
C ASN A 165 6.17 14.57 7.93
N VAL A 166 5.06 13.89 8.25
CA VAL A 166 3.78 14.03 7.54
C VAL A 166 2.69 14.38 8.56
N PRO A 167 1.89 15.45 8.34
CA PRO A 167 0.76 15.75 9.23
C PRO A 167 -0.24 14.60 9.31
N ASN A 168 -0.89 14.42 10.47
CA ASN A 168 -1.81 13.30 10.70
C ASN A 168 -3.03 13.31 9.76
N ASN A 169 -3.49 14.50 9.36
CA ASN A 169 -4.64 14.70 8.48
C ASN A 169 -4.30 14.61 6.98
N VAL A 170 -3.04 14.26 6.64
CA VAL A 170 -2.54 14.19 5.27
C VAL A 170 -2.36 12.75 4.84
N LEU A 171 -3.00 12.41 3.73
CA LEU A 171 -2.77 11.17 2.99
C LEU A 171 -1.68 11.37 1.94
N TRP A 172 -0.55 10.73 2.13
CA TRP A 172 0.57 10.72 1.21
C TRP A 172 0.48 9.51 0.27
N VAL A 173 0.34 9.79 -1.02
CA VAL A 173 0.24 8.79 -2.08
C VAL A 173 1.30 8.99 -3.15
N LEU A 174 1.74 7.90 -3.75
CA LEU A 174 2.65 7.86 -4.89
C LEU A 174 1.91 7.31 -6.10
N LEU A 175 1.83 8.10 -7.16
CA LEU A 175 1.36 7.67 -8.46
C LEU A 175 2.58 7.30 -9.30
N THR A 176 2.69 6.02 -9.65
CA THR A 176 3.88 5.48 -10.30
C THR A 176 3.55 4.66 -11.53
N GLY A 177 4.36 4.84 -12.58
CA GLY A 177 4.35 3.97 -13.75
C GLY A 177 5.52 3.00 -13.74
N ASP A 178 5.26 1.78 -14.21
CA ASP A 178 6.26 0.74 -14.39
C ASP A 178 6.06 0.04 -15.74
N LYS A 179 7.13 0.01 -16.53
CA LYS A 179 7.18 -0.79 -17.76
C LYS A 179 7.81 -2.15 -17.46
N GLY A 180 6.99 -3.19 -17.51
CA GLY A 180 7.41 -4.57 -17.30
C GLY A 180 7.04 -5.47 -18.47
N GLY A 181 8.04 -5.98 -19.18
CA GLY A 181 7.86 -6.92 -20.29
C GLY A 181 7.05 -6.32 -21.45
N LYS A 182 5.85 -6.84 -21.70
CA LYS A 182 4.94 -6.40 -22.77
C LYS A 182 3.94 -5.33 -22.32
N SER A 183 3.88 -5.05 -21.02
CA SER A 183 2.87 -4.19 -20.42
C SER A 183 3.47 -2.97 -19.75
N THR A 184 2.75 -1.86 -19.81
CA THR A 184 3.03 -0.67 -18.99
C THR A 184 1.88 -0.51 -18.00
N LYS A 185 2.20 -0.28 -16.74
CA LYS A 185 1.25 -0.23 -15.61
C LYS A 185 1.29 1.15 -14.95
N LEU A 186 0.16 1.59 -14.43
CA LEU A 186 0.01 2.74 -13.55
C LEU A 186 -0.53 2.26 -12.21
N MET A 187 0.14 2.62 -11.13
CA MET A 187 -0.19 2.21 -9.77
C MET A 187 -0.31 3.41 -8.83
N LEU A 188 -1.22 3.32 -7.87
CA LEU A 188 -1.33 4.23 -6.73
C LEU A 188 -0.83 3.51 -5.47
N GLN A 189 0.14 4.10 -4.78
CA GLN A 189 0.74 3.52 -3.58
C GLN A 189 0.55 4.43 -2.37
N PHE A 190 0.12 3.86 -1.24
CA PHE A 190 -0.09 4.60 0.01
C PHE A 190 1.18 4.62 0.86
N LEU A 191 1.69 5.81 1.16
CA LEU A 191 2.99 5.99 1.81
C LEU A 191 2.90 6.22 3.33
N ASN A 192 1.71 6.46 3.89
CA ASN A 192 1.50 6.50 5.35
C ASN A 192 1.52 5.11 6.00
N CYS A 193 2.15 4.10 5.39
CA CYS A 193 2.15 2.72 5.87
C CYS A 193 3.48 2.31 6.53
N LYS A 194 3.45 1.25 7.34
CA LYS A 194 4.65 0.62 7.94
C LYS A 194 5.70 0.30 6.87
N GLU A 195 5.27 -0.45 5.87
CA GLU A 195 6.08 -0.85 4.71
C GLU A 195 5.63 -0.09 3.47
N GLN A 196 6.18 1.11 3.26
CA GLN A 196 5.74 2.05 2.22
C GLN A 196 5.86 1.52 0.79
N HIS A 197 6.75 0.55 0.57
CA HIS A 197 7.01 -0.05 -0.74
C HIS A 197 6.49 -1.49 -0.86
N SER A 198 5.70 -1.95 0.11
CA SER A 198 5.07 -3.28 0.06
C SER A 198 4.00 -3.33 -1.01
N VAL A 199 3.85 -4.48 -1.67
CA VAL A 199 2.78 -4.75 -2.64
C VAL A 199 1.39 -4.55 -2.02
N ASN A 200 1.26 -4.71 -0.70
CA ASN A 200 0.00 -4.50 0.03
C ASN A 200 -0.48 -3.05 0.03
N THR A 201 0.43 -2.10 -0.22
CA THR A 201 0.15 -0.65 -0.26
C THR A 201 -0.10 -0.13 -1.67
N ALA A 202 0.16 -0.94 -2.70
CA ALA A 202 0.01 -0.55 -4.10
C ALA A 202 -1.34 -1.02 -4.68
N ARG A 203 -1.94 -0.22 -5.54
CA ARG A 203 -3.19 -0.50 -6.25
C ARG A 203 -2.98 -0.28 -7.73
N LEU A 204 -3.33 -1.27 -8.54
CA LEU A 204 -3.30 -1.12 -10.00
C LEU A 204 -4.43 -0.20 -10.43
N LEU A 205 -4.10 0.94 -11.03
CA LEU A 205 -5.09 1.85 -11.59
C LEU A 205 -5.33 1.55 -13.06
N ALA A 206 -4.27 1.28 -13.82
CA ALA A 206 -4.38 1.00 -15.24
C ALA A 206 -3.22 0.14 -15.73
N ILE A 207 -3.47 -0.62 -16.78
CA ILE A 207 -2.46 -1.40 -17.50
C ILE A 207 -2.84 -1.42 -18.98
N PHE A 208 -1.84 -1.36 -19.84
CA PHE A 208 -2.01 -1.68 -21.25
C PHE A 208 -0.89 -2.58 -21.76
N GLU A 209 -1.24 -3.42 -22.74
CA GLU A 209 -0.30 -4.21 -23.52
C GLU A 209 -0.34 -3.72 -24.96
N GLY A 210 0.83 -3.55 -25.58
CA GLY A 210 0.92 -3.08 -26.95
C GLY A 210 2.19 -2.27 -27.23
N ASP A 211 2.02 -1.06 -27.76
CA ASP A 211 3.10 -0.24 -28.33
C ASP A 211 4.01 0.45 -27.30
N LYS A 212 4.55 -0.31 -26.33
CA LYS A 212 5.54 0.13 -25.30
C LYS A 212 5.17 1.48 -24.64
N ASP A 213 6.13 2.21 -24.08
CA ASP A 213 5.95 3.55 -23.49
C ASP A 213 5.69 4.64 -24.54
N ASN A 214 4.90 4.32 -25.56
CA ASN A 214 4.42 5.28 -26.53
C ASN A 214 3.56 6.31 -25.80
N TYR A 215 3.90 7.58 -25.99
CA TYR A 215 3.22 8.72 -25.39
C TYR A 215 1.71 8.68 -25.65
N GLU A 216 1.27 8.34 -26.86
CA GLU A 216 -0.14 8.23 -27.22
C GLU A 216 -0.87 7.17 -26.38
N CYS A 217 -0.23 6.02 -26.14
CA CYS A 217 -0.81 4.97 -25.32
C CYS A 217 -0.94 5.39 -23.86
N ILE A 218 0.11 6.03 -23.31
CA ILE A 218 0.09 6.57 -21.95
C ILE A 218 -0.99 7.64 -21.83
N GLU A 219 -1.07 8.59 -22.77
CA GLU A 219 -2.06 9.67 -22.76
C GLU A 219 -3.48 9.12 -22.82
N LYS A 220 -3.75 8.19 -23.75
CA LYS A 220 -5.11 7.66 -23.98
C LYS A 220 -5.58 6.74 -22.86
N VAL A 221 -4.70 5.91 -22.31
CA VAL A 221 -5.04 4.94 -21.26
C VAL A 221 -4.94 5.57 -19.88
N PHE A 222 -3.82 6.20 -19.55
CA PHE A 222 -3.54 6.73 -18.21
C PHE A 222 -4.04 8.16 -18.02
N GLY A 223 -4.07 9.00 -19.05
CA GLY A 223 -4.52 10.41 -18.94
C GLY A 223 -5.85 10.56 -18.18
N PRO A 224 -6.94 9.87 -18.59
CA PRO A 224 -8.22 9.97 -17.88
C PRO A 224 -8.16 9.55 -16.40
N VAL A 225 -7.37 8.51 -16.11
CA VAL A 225 -7.19 7.99 -14.74
C VAL A 225 -6.41 8.97 -13.88
N ILE A 226 -5.38 9.59 -14.46
CA ILE A 226 -4.55 10.61 -13.80
C ILE A 226 -5.39 11.86 -13.50
N ASP A 227 -6.20 12.30 -14.45
CA ASP A 227 -7.07 13.47 -14.29
C ASP A 227 -8.15 13.24 -13.23
N GLU A 228 -8.78 12.06 -13.23
CA GLU A 228 -9.74 11.69 -12.19
C GLU A 228 -9.04 11.57 -10.82
N THR A 229 -7.85 10.96 -10.75
CA THR A 229 -7.06 10.89 -9.52
C THR A 229 -6.76 12.27 -8.96
N LYS A 230 -6.30 13.20 -9.80
CA LYS A 230 -6.07 14.58 -9.38
C LYS A 230 -7.34 15.22 -8.83
N LYS A 231 -8.45 15.09 -9.55
CA LYS A 231 -9.73 15.66 -9.16
C LYS A 231 -10.15 15.17 -7.78
N VAL A 232 -10.12 13.86 -7.57
CA VAL A 232 -10.52 13.23 -6.30
C VAL A 232 -9.57 13.63 -5.16
N LEU A 233 -8.26 13.65 -5.40
CA LEU A 233 -7.28 14.00 -4.37
C LEU A 233 -7.24 15.51 -4.03
N SER A 234 -7.76 16.36 -4.92
CA SER A 234 -7.89 17.80 -4.67
C SER A 234 -9.08 18.14 -3.76
N ASP A 235 -10.09 17.27 -3.72
CA ASP A 235 -11.26 17.41 -2.85
C ASP A 235 -11.52 16.13 -2.07
N MET A 236 -10.69 15.90 -1.04
CA MET A 236 -10.79 14.74 -0.17
C MET A 236 -12.01 14.78 0.76
N SER A 237 -12.70 15.92 0.86
CA SER A 237 -13.80 16.13 1.81
C SER A 237 -15.00 15.21 1.52
N GLU A 238 -15.24 14.91 0.23
CA GLU A 238 -16.33 14.02 -0.20
C GLU A 238 -16.08 12.56 0.21
N LEU A 239 -14.82 12.15 0.39
CA LEU A 239 -14.46 10.76 0.68
C LEU A 239 -14.66 10.36 2.15
N ASN A 240 -14.76 11.32 3.07
CA ASN A 240 -15.00 11.09 4.50
C ASN A 240 -14.08 10.00 5.12
N LEU A 241 -12.78 10.07 4.82
CA LEU A 241 -11.82 9.04 5.21
C LEU A 241 -11.41 9.18 6.69
N LYS A 242 -11.48 8.07 7.42
CA LYS A 242 -11.04 7.98 8.81
C LYS A 242 -9.98 6.91 8.97
N VAL A 243 -8.91 7.26 9.70
CA VAL A 243 -7.77 6.37 9.95
C VAL A 243 -7.49 6.34 11.45
N ASP A 244 -7.31 5.14 11.99
CA ASP A 244 -6.82 4.93 13.34
C ASP A 244 -5.29 4.82 13.32
N LEU A 245 -4.62 5.75 13.99
CA LEU A 245 -3.16 5.80 14.08
C LEU A 245 -2.63 5.18 15.38
N SER A 246 -3.45 4.39 16.10
CA SER A 246 -3.23 3.96 17.49
C SER A 246 -2.06 2.99 17.76
N ASN A 247 -1.26 2.58 16.77
CA ASN A 247 -0.21 1.57 16.98
C ASN A 247 1.19 2.02 16.52
N CYS A 248 1.75 3.04 17.17
CA CYS A 248 3.20 3.23 17.21
C CYS A 248 3.77 2.51 18.44
N SER A 249 4.02 1.20 18.32
CA SER A 249 5.04 0.59 19.17
C SER A 249 6.38 1.04 18.64
N THR A 250 6.97 2.05 19.28
CA THR A 250 8.41 2.32 19.15
C THR A 250 9.13 1.10 19.71
N SER A 251 9.40 0.10 18.87
CA SER A 251 10.49 -0.81 19.19
C SER A 251 11.76 0.01 19.09
N ASN A 252 12.24 0.55 20.22
CA ASN A 252 13.57 1.15 20.40
C ASN A 252 14.70 0.13 20.20
N LYS A 253 14.54 -0.82 19.28
CA LYS A 253 15.64 -1.64 18.81
C LYS A 253 16.18 -0.93 17.59
N GLN A 254 17.34 -0.28 17.77
CA GLN A 254 18.18 0.16 16.65
C GLN A 254 18.22 -1.00 15.64
N PRO A 255 17.86 -0.77 14.37
CA PRO A 255 18.14 -1.76 13.35
C PRO A 255 19.67 -1.88 13.29
N ASP A 256 20.18 -3.07 13.57
CA ASP A 256 21.59 -3.38 13.40
C ASP A 256 21.84 -3.47 11.88
N VAL A 257 22.04 -2.31 11.24
CA VAL A 257 22.14 -2.17 9.79
C VAL A 257 23.55 -2.61 9.36
N ASN A 258 23.74 -3.93 9.24
CA ASN A 258 24.96 -4.51 8.70
C ASN A 258 24.89 -4.55 7.16
N ILE A 259 25.22 -3.44 6.50
CA ILE A 259 25.27 -3.35 5.04
C ILE A 259 26.59 -3.96 4.54
N LYS A 260 26.52 -5.11 3.86
CA LYS A 260 27.68 -5.70 3.20
C LYS A 260 28.27 -4.72 2.17
N GLY A 261 29.57 -4.43 2.28
CA GLY A 261 30.29 -3.56 1.35
C GLY A 261 30.40 -2.09 1.78
N MET A 262 29.93 -1.73 2.98
CA MET A 262 30.02 -0.36 3.53
C MET A 262 31.46 0.18 3.56
N GLN A 263 32.45 -0.69 3.72
CA GLN A 263 33.88 -0.34 3.69
C GLN A 263 34.34 0.29 2.36
N ASN A 264 33.59 0.10 1.28
CA ASN A 264 33.88 0.64 -0.05
C ASN A 264 33.16 1.97 -0.33
N TRP A 265 32.42 2.50 0.64
CA TRP A 265 31.70 3.77 0.51
C TRP A 265 32.63 4.95 0.79
N PRO A 266 32.37 6.15 0.22
CA PRO A 266 33.00 7.38 0.68
C PRO A 266 32.85 7.55 2.20
N THR A 267 33.91 8.00 2.87
CA THR A 267 33.97 8.13 4.33
C THR A 267 32.82 8.98 4.88
N GLU A 268 32.36 9.97 4.12
CA GLU A 268 31.24 10.84 4.44
C GLU A 268 29.92 10.07 4.54
N LEU A 269 29.69 9.11 3.64
CA LEU A 269 28.50 8.24 3.67
C LEU A 269 28.58 7.20 4.79
N GLN A 270 29.78 6.70 5.09
CA GLN A 270 30.00 5.81 6.24
C GLN A 270 29.70 6.54 7.56
N GLN A 271 30.08 7.82 7.68
CA GLN A 271 29.82 8.66 8.85
C GLN A 271 28.33 8.99 9.03
N VAL A 272 27.57 9.15 7.94
CA VAL A 272 26.12 9.35 7.98
C VAL A 272 25.40 8.12 8.53
N VAL A 273 25.84 6.91 8.15
CA VAL A 273 25.28 5.65 8.68
C VAL A 273 25.78 5.34 10.10
N GLY A 274 27.00 5.75 10.47
CA GLY A 274 27.53 5.57 11.82
C GLY A 274 26.88 6.46 12.89
N ASN A 275 26.21 7.55 12.49
CA ASN A 275 25.48 8.48 13.36
C ASN A 275 23.96 8.32 13.23
N LEU A 276 23.45 7.10 13.38
CA LEU A 276 22.00 6.82 13.33
C LEU A 276 21.21 7.47 14.48
N ASP A 277 21.87 7.97 15.53
CA ASP A 277 21.23 8.78 16.58
C ASP A 277 20.87 10.20 16.09
N ASN A 278 21.41 10.61 14.93
CA ASN A 278 20.93 11.80 14.22
C ASN A 278 19.86 11.38 13.21
N GLU A 279 18.66 11.05 13.70
CA GLU A 279 17.47 11.52 12.98
C GLU A 279 17.78 12.98 12.62
N HIS A 280 17.81 13.32 11.33
CA HIS A 280 18.26 14.64 10.86
C HIS A 280 17.30 15.74 11.34
N TYR A 281 17.41 16.13 12.61
CA TYR A 281 16.71 17.23 13.22
C TYR A 281 17.44 18.50 12.83
N SER A 282 16.92 19.18 11.81
CA SER A 282 17.37 20.54 11.54
C SER A 282 16.90 21.43 12.69
N LYS A 283 17.83 22.06 13.41
CA LYS A 283 17.55 23.10 14.42
C LYS A 283 16.77 24.30 13.86
N ARG A 284 16.62 24.37 12.53
CA ARG A 284 15.92 25.43 11.79
C ARG A 284 14.61 24.95 11.16
N CYS A 285 14.31 23.65 11.18
CA CYS A 285 13.04 23.13 10.72
C CYS A 285 12.00 23.27 11.83
N LEU A 286 10.92 24.02 11.54
CA LEU A 286 9.83 24.29 12.48
C LEU A 286 9.15 22.99 12.98
N LEU A 287 9.18 21.92 12.18
CA LEU A 287 8.61 20.61 12.52
C LEU A 287 9.53 19.83 13.47
N CYS A 288 10.85 19.91 13.28
CA CYS A 288 11.87 19.27 14.11
C CYS A 288 11.98 19.92 15.50
N THR A 289 11.77 21.23 15.61
CA THR A 289 11.74 21.92 16.91
C THR A 289 10.46 21.63 17.70
N LYS A 290 9.33 21.32 17.05
CA LYS A 290 8.08 20.91 17.71
C LYS A 290 8.11 19.47 18.24
N THR A 291 8.89 18.58 17.64
CA THR A 291 8.93 17.15 18.02
C THR A 291 9.71 16.90 19.33
N ASN A 292 10.63 17.82 19.70
CA ASN A 292 11.40 17.74 20.94
C ASN A 292 10.60 17.92 22.24
N SER A 293 9.30 18.25 22.17
CA SER A 293 8.49 18.60 23.35
C SER A 293 7.30 17.68 23.63
N SER A 294 7.07 16.60 22.88
CA SER A 294 5.89 15.74 23.09
C SER A 294 6.22 14.38 23.69
N THR A 295 5.93 14.23 24.99
CA THR A 295 5.76 12.92 25.64
C THR A 295 4.51 12.25 25.05
N CYS A 296 4.66 11.13 24.36
CA CYS A 296 3.53 10.39 23.79
C CYS A 296 2.75 9.65 24.89
N LEU A 297 1.55 10.15 25.18
CA LEU A 297 0.50 9.38 25.83
C LEU A 297 -0.23 8.56 24.77
N SER A 298 -0.40 7.26 25.02
CA SER A 298 -1.15 6.34 24.16
C SER A 298 -2.65 6.60 24.31
N SER A 299 -3.18 7.53 23.51
CA SER A 299 -4.62 7.65 23.26
C SER A 299 -4.93 7.16 21.85
N HIS A 300 -6.01 6.39 21.71
CA HIS A 300 -6.62 6.10 20.41
C HIS A 300 -7.09 7.42 19.80
N GLU A 301 -6.34 7.92 18.81
CA GLU A 301 -6.67 9.16 18.12
C GLU A 301 -7.12 8.80 16.71
N GLU A 302 -8.44 8.67 16.55
CA GLU A 302 -9.06 8.56 15.23
C GLU A 302 -8.86 9.89 14.49
N CYS A 303 -8.19 9.85 13.35
CA CYS A 303 -7.89 11.05 12.56
C CYS A 303 -8.68 11.04 11.26
N SER A 304 -9.34 12.16 10.98
CA SER A 304 -9.98 12.40 9.67
C SER A 304 -8.93 12.92 8.69
N ILE A 305 -8.83 12.27 7.53
CA ILE A 305 -7.97 12.76 6.43
C ILE A 305 -8.70 13.87 5.70
N SER A 306 -8.07 15.03 5.60
CA SER A 306 -8.61 16.22 4.92
C SER A 306 -7.74 16.70 3.76
N GLU A 307 -6.48 16.28 3.72
CA GLU A 307 -5.49 16.74 2.74
C GLU A 307 -4.79 15.55 2.08
N CYS A 308 -4.24 15.77 0.89
CA CYS A 308 -3.45 14.77 0.19
C CYS A 308 -2.14 15.35 -0.35
N TRP A 309 -1.05 14.59 -0.18
CA TRP A 309 0.20 14.80 -0.90
C TRP A 309 0.32 13.75 -2.00
N LEU A 310 0.43 14.19 -3.25
CA LEU A 310 0.58 13.33 -4.41
C LEU A 310 2.01 13.43 -4.94
N SER A 311 2.77 12.35 -4.81
CA SER A 311 4.09 12.20 -5.42
C SER A 311 3.98 11.48 -6.76
N LEU A 312 4.86 11.83 -7.70
CA LEU A 312 5.05 11.10 -8.95
C LEU A 312 6.30 10.23 -8.89
N GLY A 313 6.21 9.01 -9.40
CA GLY A 313 7.32 8.07 -9.48
C GLY A 313 7.27 7.16 -10.70
N GLY A 314 8.29 6.35 -10.85
CA GLY A 314 8.45 5.40 -11.95
C GLY A 314 9.88 5.37 -12.44
N ASP A 315 10.12 4.56 -13.46
CA ASP A 315 11.40 4.58 -14.15
C ASP A 315 11.62 5.93 -14.87
N TRP A 316 12.88 6.19 -15.21
CA TRP A 316 13.27 7.47 -15.79
C TRP A 316 12.57 7.77 -17.13
N GLU A 317 12.38 6.73 -17.94
CA GLU A 317 11.75 6.86 -19.25
C GLU A 317 10.27 7.18 -19.10
N PHE A 318 9.56 6.47 -18.22
CA PHE A 318 8.15 6.70 -17.92
C PHE A 318 7.91 8.14 -17.45
N ILE A 319 8.70 8.64 -16.49
CA ILE A 319 8.56 10.03 -16.02
C ILE A 319 8.82 11.01 -17.15
N ALA A 320 9.84 10.78 -17.98
CA ALA A 320 10.12 11.64 -19.11
C ALA A 320 8.93 11.68 -20.09
N ARG A 321 8.33 10.53 -20.41
CA ARG A 321 7.13 10.45 -21.26
C ARG A 321 5.94 11.17 -20.66
N LEU A 322 5.71 11.00 -19.36
CA LEU A 322 4.62 11.68 -18.64
C LEU A 322 4.76 13.21 -18.69
N LEU A 323 6.00 13.69 -18.66
CA LEU A 323 6.36 15.11 -18.79
C LEU A 323 6.48 15.59 -20.25
N GLY A 324 6.26 14.73 -21.25
CA GLY A 324 6.38 15.09 -22.67
C GLY A 324 7.82 15.30 -23.17
N LEU A 325 8.80 14.71 -22.49
CA LEU A 325 10.22 14.77 -22.81
C LEU A 325 10.69 13.53 -23.60
N THR A 326 11.76 13.71 -24.40
CA THR A 326 12.34 12.64 -25.24
C THR A 326 13.00 11.46 -24.50
N GLY A 327 13.14 11.51 -23.17
CA GLY A 327 13.74 10.45 -22.36
C GLY A 327 15.21 10.69 -21.96
N PRO A 328 15.88 9.67 -21.37
CA PRO A 328 17.23 9.79 -20.80
C PRO A 328 18.33 10.10 -21.83
N ASN A 329 18.11 9.73 -23.10
CA ASN A 329 19.13 9.79 -24.15
C ASN A 329 19.21 11.14 -24.87
N GLY A 330 18.39 12.12 -24.48
CA GLY A 330 18.40 13.42 -25.11
C GLY A 330 19.54 14.33 -24.64
N THR A 331 19.67 15.52 -25.24
CA THR A 331 20.74 16.48 -24.91
C THR A 331 20.67 16.96 -23.45
N PHE A 332 19.45 17.23 -22.99
CA PHE A 332 19.10 17.53 -21.61
C PHE A 332 18.61 16.26 -20.91
N PHE A 333 19.54 15.51 -20.31
CA PHE A 333 19.23 14.18 -19.77
C PHE A 333 18.31 14.24 -18.55
N CYS A 334 18.32 15.36 -17.79
CA CYS A 334 17.57 15.51 -16.52
C CYS A 334 16.09 15.88 -16.74
N ASN A 335 15.18 15.17 -16.05
CA ASN A 335 13.73 15.44 -16.05
C ASN A 335 13.36 16.69 -15.23
N PHE A 336 14.28 17.21 -14.40
CA PHE A 336 14.01 18.29 -13.44
C PHE A 336 14.81 19.56 -13.69
N CYS A 337 15.84 19.53 -14.54
CA CYS A 337 16.63 20.72 -14.86
C CYS A 337 17.21 20.66 -16.27
N HIS A 338 17.78 21.78 -16.72
CA HIS A 338 18.38 21.92 -18.04
C HIS A 338 19.86 21.50 -18.06
N ALA A 339 20.23 20.50 -17.27
CA ALA A 339 21.57 19.94 -17.31
C ALA A 339 21.80 19.11 -18.57
N ARG A 340 22.98 19.31 -19.19
CA ARG A 340 23.45 18.50 -20.31
C ARG A 340 24.59 17.59 -19.84
N ILE A 341 24.74 16.44 -20.47
CA ILE A 341 25.84 15.49 -20.15
C ILE A 341 27.20 16.19 -20.26
N LYS A 342 27.41 16.99 -21.32
CA LYS A 342 28.64 17.78 -21.53
C LYS A 342 28.93 18.81 -20.44
N ASP A 343 27.91 19.27 -19.71
CA ASP A 343 28.12 20.18 -18.59
C ASP A 343 28.61 19.41 -17.35
N LEU A 344 28.16 18.16 -17.15
CA LEU A 344 28.66 17.27 -16.10
C LEU A 344 30.10 16.85 -16.33
N GLU A 345 30.45 16.51 -17.58
CA GLU A 345 31.82 16.17 -17.99
C GLU A 345 32.82 17.31 -17.69
N LYS A 346 32.33 18.55 -17.66
CA LYS A 346 33.09 19.75 -17.30
C LYS A 346 33.09 20.05 -15.80
N GLY A 347 32.58 19.15 -14.97
CA GLY A 347 32.53 19.27 -13.53
C GLY A 347 31.47 20.25 -13.00
N LYS A 348 30.45 20.62 -13.80
CA LYS A 348 29.33 21.40 -13.24
C LYS A 348 28.48 20.51 -12.33
N PRO A 349 28.20 20.94 -11.10
CA PRO A 349 27.42 20.13 -10.16
C PRO A 349 25.98 19.99 -10.66
N HIS A 350 25.50 18.76 -10.71
CA HIS A 350 24.09 18.44 -10.93
C HIS A 350 23.48 17.96 -9.63
N THR A 351 22.87 18.89 -8.92
CA THR A 351 22.03 18.61 -7.76
C THR A 351 20.66 19.21 -8.04
N PRO A 352 19.59 18.41 -8.11
CA PRO A 352 18.24 18.94 -8.28
C PRO A 352 17.87 19.95 -7.19
N TRP A 353 18.48 19.81 -6.00
CA TRP A 353 18.34 20.72 -4.87
C TRP A 353 19.63 20.84 -4.06
N LEU A 354 19.85 22.02 -3.49
CA LEU A 354 20.81 22.24 -2.41
C LEU A 354 20.37 21.41 -1.20
N LEU A 355 21.19 20.47 -0.75
CA LEU A 355 21.31 20.26 0.69
C LEU A 355 21.84 21.61 1.21
N GLN A 356 20.95 22.46 1.75
CA GLN A 356 21.27 23.80 2.25
C GLN A 356 22.17 23.74 3.48
N ASN A 357 23.40 23.23 3.33
CA ASN A 357 24.37 23.19 4.42
C ASN A 357 25.43 24.27 4.31
N ASP A 358 25.70 24.85 3.14
CA ASP A 358 26.71 25.91 3.04
C ASP A 358 26.25 27.10 2.18
N SER A 359 26.22 28.26 2.83
CA SER A 359 25.97 29.59 2.27
C SER A 359 27.05 30.10 1.30
N THR A 360 27.86 29.21 0.73
CA THR A 360 29.00 29.52 -0.15
C THR A 360 28.80 29.05 -1.60
N VAL A 361 27.69 28.36 -1.91
CA VAL A 361 27.42 27.93 -3.28
C VAL A 361 26.92 29.13 -4.11
N ASP A 362 27.78 29.60 -5.01
CA ASP A 362 27.45 30.66 -5.98
C ASP A 362 26.21 30.25 -6.81
N PRO A 363 25.08 30.98 -6.71
CA PRO A 363 23.85 30.67 -7.44
C PRO A 363 24.04 30.64 -8.97
N LYS A 364 25.14 31.20 -9.49
CA LYS A 364 25.50 31.15 -10.91
C LYS A 364 25.91 29.77 -11.43
N LYS A 365 26.11 28.77 -10.56
CA LYS A 365 26.48 27.40 -10.97
C LYS A 365 25.29 26.45 -11.09
N GLN A 366 24.06 26.91 -10.91
CA GLN A 366 22.86 26.07 -10.96
C GLN A 366 22.28 25.99 -12.37
N PHE A 367 21.77 24.81 -12.72
CA PHE A 367 20.99 24.65 -13.95
C PHE A 367 19.57 25.19 -13.73
N PRO A 368 18.96 25.85 -14.74
CA PRO A 368 17.55 26.18 -14.70
C PRO A 368 16.70 24.94 -14.38
N VAL A 369 15.84 25.06 -13.39
CA VAL A 369 14.91 24.00 -12.97
C VAL A 369 13.70 24.02 -13.90
N ARG A 370 13.23 22.84 -14.29
CA ARG A 370 12.00 22.69 -15.06
C ARG A 370 10.81 22.91 -14.15
N SER A 371 9.90 23.77 -14.58
CA SER A 371 8.53 23.85 -14.08
C SER A 371 7.55 23.31 -15.13
N PHE A 372 6.31 23.01 -14.74
CA PHE A 372 5.29 22.57 -15.69
C PHE A 372 5.03 23.66 -16.76
N GLU A 373 5.05 24.93 -16.35
CA GLU A 373 4.92 26.08 -17.22
C GLU A 373 6.09 26.17 -18.21
N SER A 374 7.32 25.91 -17.76
CA SER A 374 8.49 25.91 -18.66
C SER A 374 8.39 24.81 -19.71
N ILE A 375 7.94 23.60 -19.32
CA ILE A 375 7.76 22.47 -20.22
C ILE A 375 6.64 22.76 -21.23
N LEU A 376 5.53 23.34 -20.78
CA LEU A 376 4.44 23.76 -21.66
C LEU A 376 4.89 24.81 -22.67
N SER A 377 5.66 25.82 -22.23
CA SER A 377 6.21 26.86 -23.10
C SER A 377 7.19 26.30 -24.13
N ASP A 378 8.06 25.36 -23.72
CA ASP A 378 8.95 24.62 -24.62
C ASP A 378 8.15 23.81 -25.65
N ASN A 379 7.07 23.14 -25.22
CA ASN A 379 6.20 22.38 -26.13
C ASN A 379 5.52 23.29 -27.15
N GLU A 380 4.94 24.41 -26.73
CA GLU A 380 4.32 25.37 -27.64
C GLU A 380 5.32 25.89 -28.68
N SER A 381 6.55 26.16 -28.24
CA SER A 381 7.65 26.61 -29.11
C SER A 381 8.07 25.51 -30.08
N PHE A 382 8.13 24.25 -29.63
CA PHE A 382 8.41 23.09 -30.47
C PHE A 382 7.34 22.90 -31.56
N VAL A 383 6.06 23.01 -31.19
CA VAL A 383 4.92 22.90 -32.11
C VAL A 383 4.94 24.05 -33.12
N LYS A 384 5.14 25.30 -32.67
CA LYS A 384 5.30 26.47 -33.55
C LYS A 384 6.51 26.33 -34.50
N GLY A 385 7.55 25.65 -34.05
CA GLY A 385 8.74 25.30 -34.84
C GLY A 385 8.56 24.14 -35.82
N GLY A 386 7.35 23.59 -35.95
CA GLY A 386 7.00 22.52 -36.89
C GLY A 386 7.09 21.10 -36.35
N ALA A 387 7.26 20.92 -35.03
CA ALA A 387 7.22 19.63 -34.33
C ALA A 387 8.15 18.53 -34.90
N VAL A 388 9.32 18.93 -35.40
CA VAL A 388 10.30 17.98 -35.96
C VAL A 388 11.12 17.35 -34.84
N LYS A 389 10.90 16.06 -34.54
CA LYS A 389 11.52 15.33 -33.41
C LYS A 389 13.05 15.47 -33.30
N SER A 390 13.77 15.51 -34.42
CA SER A 390 15.23 15.70 -34.43
C SER A 390 15.68 17.08 -33.92
N LYS A 391 14.76 18.03 -33.79
CA LYS A 391 14.98 19.38 -33.25
C LYS A 391 14.48 19.55 -31.82
N ALA A 392 13.94 18.50 -31.18
CA ALA A 392 13.40 18.60 -29.81
C ALA A 392 14.47 19.10 -28.80
N ASN A 393 15.75 18.85 -29.05
CA ASN A 393 16.85 19.38 -28.25
C ASN A 393 16.96 20.92 -28.25
N GLN A 394 16.43 21.61 -29.26
CA GLN A 394 16.36 23.07 -29.31
C GLN A 394 15.32 23.63 -28.33
N PHE A 395 14.40 22.78 -27.86
CA PHE A 395 13.30 23.08 -26.96
C PHE A 395 13.43 22.25 -25.68
N HIS A 396 14.65 22.19 -25.15
CA HIS A 396 14.99 21.45 -23.93
C HIS A 396 14.46 20.02 -23.90
N ASN A 397 14.57 19.28 -25.01
CA ASN A 397 14.09 17.90 -25.17
C ASN A 397 12.57 17.69 -25.06
N CYS A 398 11.76 18.74 -25.09
CA CYS A 398 10.31 18.63 -25.11
C CYS A 398 9.82 18.22 -26.51
N GLU A 399 9.03 17.15 -26.59
CA GLU A 399 8.41 16.65 -27.84
C GLU A 399 6.88 16.62 -27.80
N CYS A 400 6.30 16.50 -26.60
CA CYS A 400 4.86 16.41 -26.41
C CYS A 400 4.40 17.33 -25.27
N SER A 401 3.11 17.62 -25.21
CA SER A 401 2.53 18.28 -24.06
C SER A 401 2.69 17.34 -22.84
N PRO A 402 2.92 17.85 -21.62
CA PRO A 402 2.90 16.98 -20.44
C PRO A 402 1.48 16.42 -20.25
N ILE A 403 1.38 15.11 -20.01
CA ILE A 403 0.11 14.44 -19.65
C ILE A 403 -0.28 14.89 -18.25
N PHE A 404 0.70 14.99 -17.35
CA PHE A 404 0.47 15.51 -16.03
C PHE A 404 0.46 17.04 -16.05
N LYS A 405 -0.72 17.64 -16.29
CA LYS A 405 -0.94 19.10 -16.24
C LYS A 405 -1.28 19.57 -14.82
N GLN A 406 -0.93 20.82 -14.51
CA GLN A 406 -0.83 21.44 -13.19
C GLN A 406 -1.94 21.10 -12.16
N LEU A 407 -1.46 20.79 -10.95
CA LEU A 407 -1.96 21.24 -9.64
C LEU A 407 -0.75 21.87 -8.92
N ASP A 408 -0.93 22.46 -7.74
CA ASP A 408 0.10 23.08 -6.87
C ASP A 408 1.26 22.14 -6.41
N LEU A 409 1.51 21.07 -7.16
CA LEU A 409 2.66 20.19 -7.03
C LEU A 409 3.86 20.86 -7.72
N SER A 410 4.83 21.30 -6.91
CA SER A 410 6.13 21.63 -7.44
C SER A 410 6.77 20.35 -8.02
N LEU A 411 7.41 20.45 -9.20
CA LEU A 411 8.23 19.36 -9.76
C LEU A 411 9.31 18.85 -8.78
N SER A 412 9.63 19.62 -7.73
CA SER A 412 10.51 19.20 -6.63
C SER A 412 9.96 18.08 -5.74
N GLN A 413 8.67 17.72 -5.85
CA GLN A 413 8.06 16.59 -5.13
C GLN A 413 7.97 15.31 -5.98
N CYS A 414 8.50 15.31 -7.20
CA CYS A 414 8.63 14.12 -8.03
C CYS A 414 9.91 13.37 -7.65
N HIS A 415 9.78 12.25 -6.95
CA HIS A 415 10.92 11.45 -6.50
C HIS A 415 11.13 10.24 -7.43
N ALA A 416 12.25 10.21 -8.16
CA ALA A 416 12.76 8.97 -8.75
C ALA A 416 13.52 8.14 -7.68
N CYS A 417 12.86 7.84 -6.55
CA CYS A 417 13.58 7.35 -5.36
C CYS A 417 14.14 5.92 -5.52
N LEU A 418 13.43 5.04 -6.24
CA LEU A 418 13.81 3.63 -6.32
C LEU A 418 14.93 3.32 -7.33
N TYR A 419 14.97 4.00 -8.47
CA TYR A 419 15.95 3.69 -9.52
C TYR A 419 17.31 4.38 -9.35
N ILE A 420 17.38 5.50 -8.62
CA ILE A 420 18.65 6.19 -8.36
C ILE A 420 19.58 5.30 -7.49
N CYS A 421 19.01 4.53 -6.55
CA CYS A 421 19.81 3.61 -5.73
C CYS A 421 20.40 2.43 -6.54
N LEU A 422 19.72 1.96 -7.58
CA LEU A 422 20.21 0.88 -8.45
C LEU A 422 21.31 1.36 -9.42
N TRP A 423 21.18 2.57 -9.98
CA TRP A 423 22.18 3.13 -10.90
C TRP A 423 23.54 3.44 -10.23
N VAL A 424 23.52 3.78 -8.93
CA VAL A 424 24.76 3.96 -8.15
C VAL A 424 25.49 2.63 -7.92
N LEU A 425 24.80 1.49 -7.98
CA LEU A 425 25.39 0.17 -7.82
C LEU A 425 25.92 -0.43 -9.14
N GLU A 426 25.28 -0.16 -10.27
CA GLU A 426 25.75 -0.67 -11.58
C GLU A 426 26.94 0.10 -12.17
N SER A 427 27.20 1.33 -11.74
CA SER A 427 28.34 2.14 -12.23
C SER A 427 29.71 1.77 -11.62
N LYS A 428 29.80 0.70 -10.83
CA LYS A 428 31.03 0.19 -10.21
C LYS A 428 31.49 -1.19 -10.72
N HIS A 429 31.04 -1.63 -11.90
CA HIS A 429 31.58 -2.82 -12.57
C HIS A 429 32.08 -2.53 -13.98
#